data_AF-A0A7Y2GAK9-F1
#
_entry.id   AF-A0A7Y2GAK9-F1
#
_cell.length_a   1.000
_cell.length_b   1.000
_cell.length_c   1.000
_cell.angle_alpha   90.00
_cell.angle_beta   90.00
_cell.angle_gamma   90.00
#
_symmetry.space_group_name_H-M   'P 1'
#
loop_
_entity.id
_entity.type
_entity.pdbx_description
1 polymer ?
#
loop_
_entity_poly.entity_id
_entity_poly.type
_entity_poly.pdbx_seq_one_letter_code
_entity_poly.pdbx_strand_id
1 'polypeptide(L)'
;MTIIEHSPSEEEILDFIDGQIRQFQEEGAEAGFIVVGPTAYRRLCRAISVAGRRGRGTFETYNFVPIVLDPFRSDGACVLPGASECNKGVDTYRT
;
A
#
# COMPACT_ATOMS: atom_id res chain seq x y z
N MET A 1 -13.40 -7.55 -4.49
CA MET A 1 -12.25 -6.78 -3.98
C MET A 1 -11.87 -7.29 -2.60
N THR A 2 -10.68 -7.84 -2.46
CA THR A 2 -10.14 -8.38 -1.19
C THR A 2 -8.91 -7.57 -0.82
N ILE A 3 -8.90 -6.95 0.36
CA ILE A 3 -7.72 -6.26 0.87
C ILE A 3 -6.82 -7.31 1.51
N ILE A 4 -5.59 -7.44 1.03
CA ILE A 4 -4.60 -8.36 1.59
C ILE A 4 -3.70 -7.57 2.54
N GLU A 5 -3.74 -7.94 3.83
CA GLU A 5 -2.78 -7.47 4.83
C GLU A 5 -1.64 -8.47 4.94
N HIS A 6 -0.41 -7.96 4.87
CA HIS A 6 0.79 -8.78 4.87
C HIS A 6 1.91 -8.12 5.67
N SER A 7 2.89 -8.89 6.16
CA SER A 7 4.08 -8.35 6.84
C SER A 7 5.33 -8.59 5.97
N PRO A 8 5.46 -7.89 4.82
CA PRO A 8 6.53 -8.17 3.86
C PRO A 8 7.92 -7.85 4.42
N SER A 9 8.91 -8.60 3.96
CA SER A 9 10.32 -8.27 4.19
C SER A 9 10.77 -7.04 3.38
N GLU A 10 11.99 -6.56 3.61
CA GLU A 10 12.54 -5.43 2.87
C GLU A 10 12.71 -5.73 1.37
N GLU A 11 12.97 -6.99 1.01
CA GLU A 11 13.15 -7.43 -0.38
C GLU A 11 11.80 -7.59 -1.11
N GLU A 12 10.74 -7.92 -0.39
CA GLU A 12 9.42 -8.24 -0.96
C GLU A 12 8.45 -7.05 -0.97
N ILE A 13 8.71 -6.00 -0.18
CA ILE A 13 7.70 -4.95 0.08
C ILE A 13 7.30 -4.17 -1.16
N LEU A 14 8.23 -3.93 -2.09
CA LEU A 14 7.90 -3.24 -3.35
C LEU A 14 7.06 -4.14 -4.25
N ASP A 15 7.48 -5.39 -4.44
CA ASP A 15 6.75 -6.36 -5.26
C ASP A 15 5.34 -6.61 -4.71
N PHE A 16 5.18 -6.67 -3.38
CA PHE A 16 3.88 -6.76 -2.73
C PHE A 16 3.00 -5.54 -3.04
N ILE A 17 3.52 -4.31 -2.87
CA ILE A 17 2.77 -3.08 -3.12
C ILE A 17 2.41 -2.96 -4.61
N ASP A 18 3.37 -3.17 -5.51
CA ASP A 18 3.16 -3.11 -6.96
C ASP A 18 2.15 -4.17 -7.41
N GLY A 19 2.22 -5.38 -6.84
CA GLY A 19 1.25 -6.45 -7.10
C GLY A 19 -0.17 -6.05 -6.69
N GLN A 20 -0.34 -5.43 -5.52
CA GLN A 20 -1.66 -4.96 -5.07
C GLN A 20 -2.18 -3.78 -5.90
N ILE A 21 -1.34 -2.81 -6.24
CA ILE A 21 -1.71 -1.69 -7.11
C ILE A 21 -2.16 -2.22 -8.48
N ARG A 22 -1.40 -3.15 -9.06
CA ARG A 22 -1.72 -3.79 -10.32
C ARG A 22 -3.04 -4.56 -10.24
N GLN A 23 -3.28 -5.29 -9.16
CA GLN A 23 -4.53 -6.00 -8.94
C GLN A 23 -5.73 -5.04 -8.96
N PHE A 24 -5.64 -3.89 -8.28
CA PHE A 24 -6.72 -2.89 -8.34
C PHE A 24 -6.94 -2.39 -9.76
N GLN A 25 -5.88 -2.08 -10.50
CA GLN A 25 -5.99 -1.64 -11.89
C GLN A 25 -6.66 -2.69 -12.80
N GLU A 26 -6.30 -3.97 -12.63
CA GLU A 26 -6.90 -5.09 -13.37
C GLU A 26 -8.38 -5.30 -13.01
N GLU A 27 -8.79 -4.98 -11.78
CA GLU A 27 -10.19 -4.98 -11.33
C GLU A 27 -10.95 -3.69 -11.74
N GLY A 28 -10.32 -2.75 -12.44
CA GLY A 28 -10.92 -1.46 -12.82
C GLY A 28 -11.09 -0.49 -11.65
N ALA A 29 -10.35 -0.72 -10.56
CA ALA A 29 -10.30 0.08 -9.35
C ALA A 29 -9.01 0.92 -9.28
N GLU A 30 -9.06 2.01 -8.51
CA GLU A 30 -7.89 2.83 -8.21
C GLU A 30 -7.32 2.44 -6.84
N ALA A 31 -5.98 2.34 -6.74
CA ALA A 31 -5.30 2.24 -5.45
C ALA A 31 -5.29 3.62 -4.77
N GLY A 32 -5.97 3.74 -3.63
CA GLY A 32 -6.14 5.00 -2.91
C GLY A 32 -5.01 5.31 -1.93
N PHE A 33 -4.59 4.32 -1.13
CA PHE A 33 -3.60 4.52 -0.07
C PHE A 33 -2.75 3.27 0.13
N ILE A 34 -1.46 3.45 0.40
CA ILE A 34 -0.58 2.41 0.93
C ILE A 34 -0.54 2.60 2.45
N VAL A 35 -1.13 1.68 3.21
CA VAL A 35 -1.14 1.75 4.67
C VAL A 35 -0.05 0.84 5.23
N VAL A 36 0.82 1.38 6.07
CA VAL A 36 1.97 0.66 6.61
C VAL A 36 2.15 0.92 8.10
N GLY A 37 2.57 -0.11 8.83
CA GLY A 37 3.05 0.03 10.19
C GLY A 37 4.45 0.67 10.27
N PRO A 38 4.90 1.15 11.45
CA PRO A 38 6.20 1.80 11.63
C PRO A 38 7.41 0.97 11.17
N THR A 39 7.38 -0.35 11.33
CA THR A 39 8.46 -1.23 10.90
C THR A 39 8.41 -1.45 9.38
N ALA A 40 7.21 -1.66 8.82
CA ALA A 40 7.03 -1.77 7.37
C ALA A 40 7.43 -0.49 6.64
N TYR A 41 7.09 0.69 7.18
CA TYR A 41 7.46 1.97 6.59
C TYR A 41 8.98 2.15 6.46
N ARG A 42 9.74 1.74 7.48
CA ARG A 42 11.21 1.78 7.41
C ARG A 42 11.77 0.83 6.34
N ARG A 43 11.21 -0.36 6.21
CA ARG A 43 11.56 -1.31 5.14
C ARG A 43 11.23 -0.72 3.76
N LEU A 44 10.05 -0.14 3.61
CA LEU A 44 9.60 0.51 2.39
C LEU A 44 10.54 1.65 1.97
N CYS A 45 10.88 2.55 2.90
CA CYS A 45 11.80 3.65 2.61
C CYS A 45 13.16 3.16 2.14
N ARG A 46 13.70 2.11 2.77
CA ARG A 46 14.97 1.50 2.35
C ARG A 46 14.86 0.89 0.96
N ALA A 47 13.81 0.11 0.70
CA ALA A 47 13.56 -0.50 -0.59
C ALA A 47 13.43 0.55 -1.70
N ILE A 48 12.68 1.64 -1.48
CA ILE A 48 12.57 2.77 -2.43
C ILE A 48 13.93 3.43 -2.67
N SER A 49 14.70 3.70 -1.62
CA SER A 49 16.04 4.28 -1.76
C SER A 49 16.96 3.39 -2.60
N VAL A 50 16.94 2.07 -2.35
CA VAL A 50 17.74 1.08 -3.10
C VAL A 50 17.29 1.02 -4.56
N ALA A 51 15.99 0.79 -4.81
CA ALA A 51 15.45 0.63 -6.16
C ALA A 51 15.58 1.91 -7.00
N GLY A 52 15.32 3.07 -6.41
CA GLY A 52 15.37 4.35 -7.10
C GLY A 52 16.79 4.95 -7.25
N ARG A 53 17.83 4.30 -6.72
CA ARG A 53 19.17 4.90 -6.51
C ARG A 53 19.11 6.27 -5.85
N ARG A 54 18.12 6.47 -4.98
CA ARG A 54 17.87 7.75 -4.29
C ARG A 54 18.61 7.76 -2.97
N GLY A 55 18.96 8.95 -2.49
CA GLY A 55 19.48 9.12 -1.14
C GLY A 55 18.51 8.53 -0.09
N ARG A 56 19.04 8.19 1.09
CA ARG A 56 18.21 7.80 2.23
C ARG A 56 17.22 8.92 2.55
N GLY A 57 15.95 8.59 2.69
CA GLY A 57 14.91 9.58 2.97
C GLY A 57 13.61 8.97 3.43
N THR A 58 12.70 9.84 3.87
CA THR A 58 11.28 9.54 4.09
C THR A 58 10.52 9.77 2.81
N PHE A 59 9.51 8.94 2.55
CA PHE A 59 8.67 9.04 1.37
C PHE A 59 7.20 9.20 1.80
N GLU A 60 6.53 10.19 1.23
CA GLU A 60 5.10 10.43 1.44
C GLU A 60 4.25 9.71 0.39
N THR A 61 4.87 9.34 -0.74
CA THR A 61 4.20 8.67 -1.86
C THR A 61 5.09 7.60 -2.48
N TYR A 62 4.45 6.62 -3.11
CA TYR A 62 5.08 5.65 -3.98
C TYR A 62 4.18 5.41 -5.19
N ASN A 63 4.72 5.54 -6.41
CA ASN A 63 3.95 5.49 -7.67
C ASN A 63 2.68 6.36 -7.65
N PHE A 64 2.81 7.60 -7.13
CA PHE A 64 1.73 8.57 -6.94
C PHE A 64 0.64 8.17 -5.92
N VAL A 65 0.72 6.99 -5.31
CA VAL A 65 -0.16 6.55 -4.23
C VAL A 65 0.37 7.08 -2.89
N PRO A 66 -0.45 7.79 -2.09
CA PRO A 66 -0.06 8.26 -0.75
C PRO A 66 0.26 7.11 0.21
N ILE A 67 1.32 7.28 0.98
CA ILE A 67 1.72 6.37 2.06
C ILE A 67 1.17 6.91 3.39
N VAL A 68 0.38 6.08 4.08
CA VAL A 68 -0.22 6.39 5.37
C VAL A 68 0.41 5.51 6.44
N LEU A 69 0.92 6.15 7.49
CA LEU A 69 1.48 5.45 8.64
C LEU A 69 0.37 5.10 9.64
N ASP A 70 0.14 3.80 9.86
CA ASP A 70 -0.75 3.30 10.90
C ASP A 70 0.07 2.81 12.11
N PRO A 71 0.08 3.54 13.24
CA PRO A 71 0.93 3.18 14.38
C PRO A 71 0.53 1.86 15.04
N PHE A 72 -0.66 1.33 14.77
CA PHE A 72 -1.18 0.11 15.39
C PHE A 72 -0.86 -1.17 14.59
N ARG A 73 -0.38 -1.05 13.34
CA ARG A 73 -0.07 -2.20 12.47
C ARG A 73 1.34 -2.78 12.59
N SER A 74 2.21 -2.21 13.41
CA SER A 74 3.60 -2.67 13.62
C SER A 74 4.40 -2.87 12.31
N ASP A 75 4.43 -4.08 11.75
CA ASP A 75 5.15 -4.46 10.53
C ASP A 75 4.23 -4.86 9.35
N GLY A 76 2.93 -4.67 9.52
CA GLY A 76 1.93 -4.89 8.48
C GLY A 76 1.96 -3.81 7.40
N ALA A 77 1.57 -4.20 6.19
CA ALA A 77 1.38 -3.37 5.02
C ALA A 77 0.14 -3.85 4.25
N CYS A 78 -0.63 -2.92 3.70
CA CYS A 78 -1.68 -3.21 2.74
C CYS A 78 -1.88 -2.02 1.78
N VAL A 79 -2.54 -2.27 0.66
CA VAL A 79 -2.99 -1.22 -0.26
C VAL A 79 -4.50 -1.17 -0.19
N LEU A 80 -5.03 0.02 0.07
CA LEU A 80 -6.44 0.29 0.13
C LEU A 80 -6.94 0.85 -1.21
N PRO A 81 -8.17 0.52 -1.59
CA PRO A 81 -8.81 1.07 -2.78
C PRO A 81 -9.20 2.54 -2.57
N GLY A 82 -9.45 3.23 -3.69
CA GLY A 82 -9.97 4.60 -3.71
C GLY A 82 -11.39 4.71 -3.13
N ALA A 83 -11.76 5.93 -2.72
CA ALA A 83 -13.03 6.19 -2.01
C ALA A 83 -14.29 5.77 -2.80
N SER A 84 -14.27 5.89 -4.13
CA SER A 84 -15.37 5.44 -5.00
C SER A 84 -15.62 3.94 -4.90
N GLU A 85 -14.56 3.14 -4.78
CA GLU A 85 -14.63 1.68 -4.69
C GLU A 85 -15.03 1.23 -3.28
N CYS A 86 -14.59 1.94 -2.24
CA CYS A 86 -15.08 1.72 -0.88
C CYS A 86 -16.60 1.88 -0.78
N ASN A 87 -17.18 2.87 -1.47
CA ASN A 87 -18.63 3.10 -1.47
C ASN A 87 -19.42 1.95 -2.12
N LYS A 88 -18.91 1.35 -3.20
CA LYS A 88 -19.57 0.20 -3.85
C LYS A 88 -19.75 -0.99 -2.89
N GLY A 89 -18.78 -1.24 -2.03
CA GLY A 89 -18.84 -2.30 -1.01
C GLY A 89 -19.85 -2.04 0.11
N VAL A 90 -20.11 -0.77 0.45
CA VAL A 90 -21.11 -0.38 1.45
C VAL A 90 -22.53 -0.54 0.91
N ASP A 91 -22.75 -0.17 -0.35
CA ASP A 91 -24.08 -0.28 -0.98
C ASP A 91 -24.50 -1.75 -1.17
N THR A 92 -23.54 -2.65 -1.45
CA THR A 92 -23.84 -4.10 -1.51
C THR A 92 -24.23 -4.69 -0.16
N TYR A 93 -23.76 -4.14 0.96
CA TYR A 93 -24.11 -4.62 2.31
C TYR A 93 -25.51 -4.16 2.77
N ARG A 94 -26.08 -3.12 2.14
CA ARG A 94 -27.40 -2.56 2.49
C ARG A 94 -28.57 -3.21 1.73
N THR A 95 -28.30 -4.16 0.84
CA THR A 95 -29.30 -4.84 0.00
C THR A 95 -29.41 -6.31 0.40
#